data_AF-A0AAE6W215-F1
#
_entry.id   AF-A0AAE6W215-F1
#
_cell.length_a   1.000
_cell.length_b   1.000
_cell.length_c   1.000
_cell.angle_alpha   90.00
_cell.angle_beta   90.00
_cell.angle_gamma   90.00
#
_symmetry.space_group_name_H-M   'P 1'
#
loop_
_entity.id
_entity.type
_entity.pdbx_description
1 polymer ?
#
loop_
_entity_poly.entity_id
_entity_poly.type
_entity_poly.pdbx_seq_one_letter_code
_entity_poly.pdbx_strand_id
1 'polypeptide(L)'
;MSKVQWEISNDEVTDRDTALRRLQEGTTGHVVCARDGACLQSYKEADGIYHCEIVFKTGSCCPPVFAAPEGVTGQELETLYDRFASGDDFSFVEKEWEPLMAVEYRHRHNVMWFIFLFIALVIAAMAAYQHGWIG
;
A
#
# COMPACT_ATOMS: atom_id res chain seq x y z
N MET A 1 -8.64 -6.38 -27.74
CA MET A 1 -8.57 -6.76 -26.32
C MET A 1 -7.20 -6.38 -25.83
N SER A 2 -7.11 -5.52 -24.82
CA SER A 2 -5.82 -5.23 -24.19
C SER A 2 -5.37 -6.42 -23.36
N LYS A 3 -4.07 -6.74 -23.44
CA LYS A 3 -3.47 -7.84 -22.68
C LYS A 3 -3.42 -7.42 -21.21
N VAL A 4 -4.02 -8.23 -20.33
CA VAL A 4 -3.82 -8.15 -18.89
C VAL A 4 -2.65 -9.06 -18.55
N GLN A 5 -1.67 -8.55 -17.82
CA GLN A 5 -0.50 -9.31 -17.37
C GLN A 5 -0.50 -9.35 -15.84
N TRP A 6 -0.28 -10.55 -15.29
CA TRP A 6 -0.24 -10.80 -13.85
C TRP A 6 1.17 -11.20 -13.45
N GLU A 7 1.66 -10.63 -12.36
CA GLU A 7 3.00 -10.91 -11.84
C GLU A 7 2.95 -11.13 -10.33
N ILE A 8 3.80 -12.03 -9.87
CA ILE A 8 4.02 -12.34 -8.45
C ILE A 8 5.50 -12.23 -8.21
N SER A 9 5.95 -11.31 -7.35
CA SER A 9 7.39 -11.14 -7.06
C SER A 9 8.27 -11.02 -8.33
N ASN A 10 7.77 -10.35 -9.37
CA ASN A 10 8.35 -10.19 -10.72
C ASN A 10 8.30 -11.42 -11.65
N ASP A 11 7.67 -12.53 -11.24
CA ASP A 11 7.42 -13.68 -12.12
C ASP A 11 6.02 -13.58 -12.74
N GLU A 12 5.92 -13.67 -14.08
CA GLU A 12 4.63 -13.70 -14.78
C GLU A 12 3.85 -14.96 -14.38
N VAL A 13 2.57 -14.79 -14.04
CA VAL A 13 1.64 -15.88 -13.72
C VAL A 13 0.47 -15.91 -14.68
N THR A 14 -0.10 -17.10 -14.84
CA THR A 14 -1.12 -17.41 -15.85
C THR A 14 -2.47 -16.76 -15.60
N ASP A 15 -2.83 -16.46 -14.35
CA ASP A 15 -4.18 -16.02 -14.00
C ASP A 15 -4.26 -15.29 -12.66
N ARG A 16 -5.29 -14.44 -12.54
CA ARG A 16 -5.66 -13.66 -11.35
C ARG A 16 -5.81 -14.52 -10.10
N ASP A 17 -6.55 -15.62 -10.20
CA ASP A 17 -6.95 -16.41 -9.03
C ASP A 17 -5.74 -17.03 -8.36
N THR A 18 -4.78 -17.49 -9.16
CA THR A 18 -3.48 -17.96 -8.66
C THR A 18 -2.70 -16.85 -7.97
N ALA A 19 -2.71 -15.63 -8.51
CA ALA A 19 -2.03 -14.48 -7.92
C ALA A 19 -2.64 -14.08 -6.56
N LEU A 20 -3.96 -13.91 -6.51
CA LEU A 20 -4.67 -13.53 -5.30
C LEU A 20 -4.59 -14.59 -4.22
N ARG A 21 -4.78 -15.87 -4.56
CA ARG A 21 -4.62 -16.96 -3.59
C ARG A 21 -3.25 -16.94 -2.93
N ARG A 22 -2.17 -16.81 -3.71
CA ARG A 22 -0.81 -16.77 -3.16
C ARG A 22 -0.58 -15.56 -2.26
N LEU A 23 -1.16 -14.41 -2.61
CA LEU A 23 -1.09 -13.22 -1.76
C LEU A 23 -1.84 -13.43 -0.43
N GLN A 24 -3.05 -14.00 -0.48
CA GLN A 24 -3.87 -14.24 0.70
C GLN A 24 -3.24 -15.28 1.64
N GLU A 25 -2.67 -16.35 1.07
CA GLU A 25 -1.90 -17.38 1.77
C GLU A 25 -0.56 -16.88 2.32
N GLY A 26 -0.11 -15.68 1.93
CA GLY A 26 1.17 -15.10 2.35
C GLY A 26 2.38 -15.81 1.74
N THR A 27 2.20 -16.51 0.61
CA THR A 27 3.28 -17.23 -0.09
C THR A 27 4.02 -16.35 -1.11
N THR A 28 3.58 -15.10 -1.28
CA THR A 28 4.27 -14.05 -2.05
C THR A 28 4.27 -12.72 -1.29
N GLY A 29 5.27 -11.88 -1.56
CA GLY A 29 5.36 -10.53 -1.00
C GLY A 29 4.39 -9.54 -1.65
N HIS A 30 4.14 -9.63 -2.95
CA HIS A 30 3.22 -8.74 -3.67
C HIS A 30 2.68 -9.39 -4.96
N VAL A 31 1.62 -8.80 -5.50
CA VAL A 31 1.00 -9.10 -6.79
C VAL A 31 0.93 -7.81 -7.61
N VAL A 32 1.16 -7.91 -8.91
CA VAL A 32 0.98 -6.81 -9.87
C VAL A 32 0.06 -7.27 -11.00
N CYS A 33 -0.88 -6.42 -11.38
CA CYS A 33 -1.70 -6.55 -12.58
C CYS A 33 -1.45 -5.34 -13.49
N ALA A 34 -0.98 -5.57 -14.71
CA ALA A 34 -0.70 -4.53 -15.68
C ALA A 34 -1.68 -4.57 -16.84
N ARG A 35 -2.24 -3.41 -17.22
CA ARG A 35 -3.16 -3.24 -18.34
C ARG A 35 -3.09 -1.81 -18.86
N ASP A 36 -3.06 -1.63 -20.19
CA ASP A 36 -3.26 -0.34 -20.86
C ASP A 36 -2.39 0.82 -20.34
N GLY A 37 -1.15 0.50 -19.94
CA GLY A 37 -0.24 1.52 -19.38
C GLY A 37 -0.55 1.89 -17.93
N ALA A 38 -1.35 1.11 -17.21
CA ALA A 38 -1.49 1.20 -15.76
C ALA A 38 -1.06 -0.12 -15.10
N CYS A 39 -0.64 -0.05 -13.84
CA CYS A 39 -0.30 -1.20 -13.01
C CYS A 39 -1.01 -1.06 -11.65
N LEU A 40 -1.85 -2.04 -11.31
CA LEU A 40 -2.40 -2.19 -9.96
C LEU A 40 -1.52 -3.18 -9.21
N GLN A 41 -1.02 -2.80 -8.04
CA GLN A 41 -0.14 -3.61 -7.20
C GLN A 41 -0.71 -3.72 -5.79
N SER A 42 -0.48 -4.86 -5.15
CA SER A 42 -0.93 -5.08 -3.77
C SER A 42 0.01 -6.00 -3.00
N TYR A 43 0.14 -5.74 -1.69
CA TYR A 43 0.87 -6.60 -0.76
C TYR A 43 0.06 -6.82 0.52
N LYS A 44 0.33 -7.93 1.22
CA LYS A 44 -0.33 -8.24 2.49
C LYS A 44 0.26 -7.39 3.61
N GLU A 45 -0.56 -6.57 4.25
CA GLU A 45 -0.14 -5.72 5.38
C GLU A 45 -0.43 -6.40 6.72
N ALA A 46 -1.62 -6.99 6.85
CA ALA A 46 -2.02 -7.80 7.99
C ALA A 46 -2.94 -8.94 7.53
N ASP A 47 -3.37 -9.80 8.45
CA ASP A 47 -4.27 -10.90 8.07
C ASP A 47 -5.63 -10.36 7.62
N GLY A 48 -6.00 -10.67 6.37
CA GLY A 48 -7.21 -10.14 5.73
C GLY A 48 -7.14 -8.68 5.27
N ILE A 49 -6.01 -7.99 5.46
CA ILE A 49 -5.83 -6.57 5.12
C ILE A 49 -4.65 -6.40 4.15
N TYR A 50 -4.91 -5.72 3.03
CA TYR A 50 -3.98 -5.57 1.93
C TYR A 50 -3.75 -4.09 1.61
N HIS A 51 -2.49 -3.74 1.41
CA HIS A 51 -2.15 -2.45 0.83
C HIS A 51 -2.36 -2.51 -0.68
N CYS A 52 -2.95 -1.48 -1.27
CA CYS A 52 -3.20 -1.39 -2.70
C CYS A 52 -2.67 -0.07 -3.25
N GLU A 53 -1.96 -0.16 -4.36
CA GLU A 53 -1.42 0.98 -5.08
C GLU A 53 -1.67 0.85 -6.58
N ILE A 54 -1.90 1.97 -7.25
CA ILE A 54 -2.03 2.02 -8.70
C ILE A 54 -1.05 3.03 -9.28
N VAL A 55 -0.35 2.60 -10.32
CA VAL A 55 0.64 3.37 -11.07
C VAL A 55 0.08 3.62 -12.47
N PHE A 56 -0.07 4.88 -12.86
CA PHE A 56 -0.37 5.22 -14.25
C PHE A 56 0.95 5.50 -14.99
N LYS A 57 1.35 4.61 -15.91
CA LYS A 57 2.53 4.80 -16.76
C LYS A 57 2.26 5.98 -17.69
N THR A 58 2.84 7.10 -17.33
CA THR A 58 2.96 8.26 -18.22
C THR A 58 4.32 8.21 -18.92
N GLY A 59 4.51 8.99 -19.98
CA GLY A 59 5.85 9.18 -20.58
C GLY A 59 6.84 9.96 -19.68
N SER A 60 6.47 10.21 -18.42
CA SER A 60 7.26 10.92 -17.41
C SER A 60 8.24 9.97 -16.72
N CYS A 61 9.38 10.50 -16.26
CA CYS A 61 10.33 9.77 -15.41
C CYS A 61 9.77 9.45 -14.01
N CYS A 62 8.68 10.11 -13.61
CA CYS A 62 8.00 9.91 -12.33
C CYS A 62 6.50 9.71 -12.60
N PRO A 63 6.04 8.47 -12.88
CA PRO A 63 4.61 8.20 -13.04
C PRO A 63 3.89 8.46 -11.71
N PRO A 64 2.68 9.04 -11.75
CA PRO A 64 1.90 9.21 -10.53
C PRO A 64 1.51 7.85 -9.96
N VAL A 65 1.72 7.71 -8.65
CA VAL A 65 1.32 6.53 -7.89
C VAL A 65 0.37 6.94 -6.78
N PHE A 66 -0.73 6.22 -6.66
CA PHE A 66 -1.75 6.45 -5.66
C PHE A 66 -1.92 5.19 -4.82
N ALA A 67 -2.05 5.35 -3.51
CA ALA A 67 -2.31 4.28 -2.58
C ALA A 67 -3.69 4.43 -1.95
N ALA A 68 -4.36 3.30 -1.75
CA ALA A 68 -5.60 3.27 -1.00
C ALA A 68 -5.37 3.87 0.41
N PRO A 69 -6.27 4.75 0.89
CA PRO A 69 -6.09 5.46 2.16
C PRO A 69 -6.18 4.53 3.37
N GLU A 70 -6.92 3.43 3.24
CA GLU A 70 -7.10 2.41 4.25
C GLU A 70 -6.73 1.03 3.68
N GLY A 71 -6.43 0.09 4.58
CA GLY A 71 -6.18 -1.29 4.20
C GLY A 71 -7.42 -1.92 3.58
N VAL A 72 -7.23 -2.51 2.40
CA VAL A 72 -8.29 -3.11 1.59
C VAL A 72 -8.54 -4.54 2.06
N THR A 73 -9.79 -4.94 2.23
CA THR A 73 -10.14 -6.32 2.59
C THR A 73 -9.94 -7.29 1.41
N GLY A 74 -9.86 -8.59 1.67
CA GLY A 74 -9.72 -9.59 0.60
C GLY A 74 -10.81 -9.53 -0.48
N GLN A 75 -12.06 -9.25 -0.10
CA GLN A 75 -13.18 -9.16 -1.03
C GLN A 75 -13.16 -7.87 -1.86
N GLU A 76 -12.77 -6.75 -1.24
CA GLU A 76 -12.59 -5.49 -1.95
C GLU A 76 -11.41 -5.58 -2.92
N LEU A 77 -10.34 -6.29 -2.53
CA LEU A 77 -9.17 -6.55 -3.35
C LEU A 77 -9.55 -7.33 -4.61
N GLU A 78 -10.28 -8.44 -4.46
CA GLU A 78 -10.82 -9.22 -5.57
C GLU A 78 -11.65 -8.33 -6.51
N THR A 79 -12.54 -7.51 -5.94
CA THR A 79 -13.38 -6.59 -6.72
C THR A 79 -12.55 -5.55 -7.47
N LEU A 80 -11.51 -4.98 -6.86
CA LEU A 80 -10.62 -4.02 -7.50
C LEU A 80 -9.87 -4.64 -8.67
N TYR A 81 -9.33 -5.84 -8.48
CA TYR A 81 -8.62 -6.56 -9.54
C TYR A 81 -9.55 -6.95 -10.70
N ASP A 82 -10.79 -7.31 -10.42
CA ASP A 82 -11.78 -7.65 -11.43
C ASP A 82 -12.14 -6.46 -12.29
N ARG A 83 -12.41 -5.31 -11.65
CA ARG A 83 -12.66 -4.04 -12.31
C ARG A 83 -11.45 -3.56 -13.11
N PHE A 84 -10.24 -3.74 -12.58
CA PHE A 84 -9.03 -3.35 -13.29
C PHE A 84 -8.81 -4.23 -14.53
N ALA A 85 -9.03 -5.55 -14.41
CA ALA A 85 -8.89 -6.49 -15.50
C ALA A 85 -10.02 -6.37 -16.55
N SER A 86 -11.23 -5.93 -16.18
CA SER A 86 -12.29 -5.60 -17.15
C SER A 86 -11.97 -4.35 -17.95
N GLY A 87 -11.12 -3.47 -17.41
CA GLY A 87 -10.83 -2.16 -17.99
C GLY A 87 -11.84 -1.09 -17.57
N ASP A 88 -12.39 -1.20 -16.36
CA ASP A 88 -13.19 -0.14 -15.76
C ASP A 88 -12.38 1.16 -15.64
N ASP A 89 -13.09 2.28 -15.51
CA ASP A 89 -12.46 3.57 -15.24
C ASP A 89 -11.99 3.67 -13.78
N PHE A 90 -10.68 3.91 -13.61
CA PHE A 90 -10.03 4.14 -12.31
C PHE A 90 -9.72 5.62 -12.05
N SER A 91 -10.31 6.56 -12.80
CA SER A 91 -10.17 8.00 -12.57
C SER A 91 -10.57 8.46 -11.16
N PHE A 92 -11.41 7.69 -10.45
CA PHE A 92 -11.80 7.96 -9.05
C PHE A 92 -10.60 7.97 -8.10
N VAL A 93 -9.56 7.19 -8.41
CA VAL A 93 -8.34 7.09 -7.60
C VAL A 93 -7.70 8.45 -7.41
N GLU A 94 -7.67 9.30 -8.44
CA GLU A 94 -7.08 10.64 -8.33
C GLU A 94 -7.79 11.54 -7.31
N LYS A 95 -9.05 11.23 -6.98
CA LYS A 95 -9.87 12.00 -6.04
C LYS A 95 -9.94 11.35 -4.66
N GLU A 96 -9.96 10.02 -4.60
CA GLU A 96 -10.25 9.26 -3.39
C GLU A 96 -9.00 8.65 -2.74
N TRP A 97 -7.95 8.40 -3.52
CA TRP A 97 -6.73 7.75 -3.03
C TRP A 97 -5.63 8.76 -2.75
N GLU A 98 -4.73 8.41 -1.82
CA GLU A 98 -3.64 9.29 -1.43
C GLU A 98 -2.47 9.13 -2.42
N PRO A 99 -1.94 10.22 -3.01
CA PRO A 99 -0.73 10.11 -3.82
C PRO A 99 0.42 9.63 -2.92
N LEU A 100 1.21 8.64 -3.36
CA LEU A 100 2.27 8.05 -2.52
C LEU A 100 3.33 9.06 -2.09
N MET A 101 3.55 10.14 -2.85
CA MET A 101 4.39 11.28 -2.41
C MET A 101 3.89 11.86 -1.06
N ALA A 102 2.58 11.86 -0.83
CA ALA A 102 1.98 12.27 0.44
C ALA A 102 2.01 11.15 1.50
N VAL A 103 1.84 9.89 1.11
CA VAL A 103 1.86 8.74 2.04
C VAL A 103 3.25 8.49 2.61
N GLU A 104 4.30 8.48 1.78
CA GLU A 104 5.68 8.29 2.27
C GLU A 104 6.09 9.44 3.21
N TYR A 105 5.68 10.66 2.88
CA TYR A 105 5.85 11.83 3.74
C TYR A 105 5.09 11.69 5.06
N ARG A 106 3.83 11.25 5.03
CA ARG A 106 2.98 11.03 6.22
C ARG A 106 3.52 9.91 7.10
N HIS A 107 3.97 8.80 6.53
CA HIS A 107 4.52 7.68 7.28
C HIS A 107 5.85 8.07 7.95
N ARG A 108 6.78 8.71 7.21
CA ARG A 108 8.01 9.24 7.82
C ARG A 108 7.72 10.28 8.90
N HIS A 109 6.72 11.13 8.69
CA HIS A 109 6.35 12.16 9.66
C HIS A 109 5.73 11.55 10.92
N ASN A 110 4.85 10.55 10.80
CA ASN A 110 4.30 9.82 11.94
C ASN A 110 5.40 9.12 12.74
N VAL A 111 6.34 8.44 12.07
CA VAL A 111 7.49 7.80 12.73
C VAL A 111 8.37 8.83 13.46
N MET A 112 8.69 9.96 12.82
CA MET A 112 9.42 11.05 13.49
C MET A 112 8.66 11.57 14.72
N TRP A 113 7.35 11.75 14.62
CA TRP A 113 6.52 12.26 15.71
C TRP A 113 6.46 11.28 16.90
N PHE A 114 6.36 9.97 16.64
CA PHE A 114 6.46 8.93 17.68
C PHE A 114 7.83 8.92 18.38
N ILE A 115 8.92 9.12 17.63
CA ILE A 115 10.27 9.21 18.21
C ILE A 115 10.39 10.44 19.13
N PHE A 116 9.88 11.60 18.71
CA PHE A 116 9.87 12.80 19.56
C PHE A 116 9.07 12.61 20.85
N LEU A 117 7.89 11.98 20.76
CA LEU A 117 7.04 11.70 21.92
C LEU A 117 7.72 10.73 22.90
N PHE A 118 8.41 9.71 22.39
CA PHE A 118 9.17 8.78 23.22
C PHE A 118 10.34 9.47 23.93
N ILE A 119 11.11 10.30 23.22
CA ILE A 119 12.23 11.06 23.83
C ILE A 119 11.72 12.00 24.93
N ALA A 120 10.63 12.72 24.69
CA ALA A 120 10.02 13.61 25.68
C ALA A 120 9.58 12.84 26.94
N LEU A 121 8.99 11.65 26.76
CA LEU A 121 8.57 10.79 27.86
C LEU A 121 9.77 10.27 28.69
N VAL A 122 10.87 9.87 28.03
CA VAL A 122 12.10 9.47 28.71
C VAL A 122 12.71 10.63 29.50
N ILE A 123 12.77 11.83 28.92
CA ILE A 123 13.27 13.03 29.62
C ILE A 123 12.41 13.35 30.84
N ALA A 124 11.09 13.31 30.70
CA ALA A 124 10.16 13.56 31.80
C ALA A 124 10.32 12.51 32.92
N ALA A 125 10.48 11.23 32.58
CA ALA A 125 10.72 10.16 33.56
C ALA A 125 12.07 10.34 34.27
N MET A 126 13.14 10.67 33.54
CA MET A 126 14.46 10.96 34.12
C MET A 126 14.42 12.17 35.04
N ALA A 127 13.70 13.23 34.65
CA ALA A 127 13.50 14.41 35.49
C ALA A 127 12.70 14.07 36.76
N ALA A 128 11.59 13.32 36.64
CA ALA A 128 10.78 12.89 37.78
C ALA A 128 11.59 12.01 38.76
N TYR A 129 12.48 11.15 38.24
CA TYR A 129 13.39 10.34 39.05
C TYR A 129 14.43 11.21 39.77
N GLN A 130 15.06 12.17 39.08
CA GLN A 130 16.04 13.08 39.67
C GLN A 130 15.45 14.04 40.70
N HIS A 131 14.17 14.43 40.53
CA HIS A 131 13.46 15.31 41.46
C HIS A 131 12.75 14.55 42.60
N GLY A 132 12.87 13.21 42.67
CA GLY A 132 12.32 12.40 43.76
C GLY A 132 10.80 12.28 43.75
N TRP A 133 10.15 12.46 42.59
CA TRP A 133 8.69 12.35 42.44
C TRP A 133 8.23 10.90 42.25
N ILE A 134 9.16 10.02 41.86
CA ILE A 134 8.97 8.57 41.79
C ILE A 134 9.98 7.96 42.76
N GLY A 135 9.62 7.98 44.03
CA GLY A 135 10.31 7.37 45.16
C GLY A 135 9.28 6.91 46.17
#